data_AF-A0A238X4V0-F1
#
_entry.id   AF-A0A238X4V0-F1
#
_cell.length_a   1.000
_cell.length_b   1.000
_cell.length_c   1.000
_cell.angle_alpha   90.00
_cell.angle_beta   90.00
_cell.angle_gamma   90.00
#
_symmetry.space_group_name_H-M   'P 1'
#
loop_
_entity.id
_entity.type
_entity.pdbx_description
1 polymer ?
#
loop_
_entity_poly.entity_id
_entity_poly.type
_entity_poly.pdbx_seq_one_letter_code
_entity_poly.pdbx_strand_id
1 'polypeptide(L)'
;MITKALHRFVSRVAHYNADLELIDVFAQSVYKNELTPRDGKLILRHVNPEKHKTLANRTSSHGGRSVAVSHLKKNVYGSYIKDLFEEVELYLIDILAAVTASDITPDRLVGQHKISFDINDILKCGNWDGVIRLLSKELFRKIQNTQKSTLYLLESIDTKLDLGADKTVIREAMPYLELRHLLVHSDGKADKNFCTSYPEFGAIEGEGIKLTFEVVSAARTKVVALVENYDGCVIRNLRLPDKFIHLKK
;
A
#
# COMPACT_ATOMS: atom_id res chain seq x y z
N MET A 1 22.41 -7.74 1.10
CA MET A 1 21.47 -8.75 1.63
C MET A 1 20.18 -8.02 1.99
N ILE A 2 19.03 -8.59 1.69
CA ILE A 2 17.71 -8.05 2.07
C ILE A 2 16.81 -9.21 2.52
N THR A 3 15.70 -8.96 3.19
CA THR A 3 14.73 -10.04 3.43
C THR A 3 13.97 -10.39 2.14
N LYS A 4 13.43 -11.62 2.09
CA LYS A 4 12.47 -12.00 1.04
C LYS A 4 11.19 -11.16 1.09
N ALA A 5 10.82 -10.64 2.27
CA ALA A 5 9.68 -9.75 2.44
C ALA A 5 9.91 -8.42 1.70
N LEU A 6 11.07 -7.78 1.88
CA LEU A 6 11.42 -6.57 1.13
C LEU A 6 11.52 -6.84 -0.37
N HIS A 7 12.14 -7.95 -0.78
CA HIS A 7 12.22 -8.32 -2.20
C HIS A 7 10.81 -8.43 -2.83
N ARG A 8 9.87 -9.10 -2.15
CA ARG A 8 8.48 -9.20 -2.62
C ARG A 8 7.82 -7.83 -2.69
N PHE A 9 7.95 -7.03 -1.63
CA PHE A 9 7.40 -5.67 -1.55
C PHE A 9 7.86 -4.81 -2.74
N VAL A 10 9.18 -4.72 -2.98
CA VAL A 10 9.73 -3.93 -4.09
C VAL A 10 9.26 -4.46 -5.45
N SER A 11 9.20 -5.78 -5.62
CA SER A 11 8.70 -6.40 -6.86
C SER A 11 7.22 -6.04 -7.12
N ARG A 12 6.38 -6.04 -6.07
CA ARG A 12 4.96 -5.65 -6.17
C ARG A 12 4.80 -4.18 -6.49
N VAL A 13 5.52 -3.30 -5.79
CA VAL A 13 5.52 -1.86 -6.06
C VAL A 13 5.97 -1.55 -7.48
N ALA A 14 6.92 -2.31 -8.04
CA ALA A 14 7.33 -2.17 -9.45
C ALA A 14 6.19 -2.44 -10.44
N HIS A 15 5.31 -3.42 -10.15
CA HIS A 15 4.11 -3.65 -10.96
C HIS A 15 3.13 -2.47 -10.86
N TYR A 16 2.90 -1.93 -9.67
CA TYR A 16 2.02 -0.78 -9.49
C TYR A 16 2.57 0.48 -10.18
N ASN A 17 3.89 0.63 -10.25
CA ASN A 17 4.53 1.69 -11.03
C ASN A 17 4.22 1.58 -12.53
N ALA A 18 4.28 0.36 -13.07
CA ALA A 18 3.94 0.13 -14.47
C ALA A 18 2.48 0.54 -14.77
N ASP A 19 1.55 0.37 -13.83
CA ASP A 19 0.17 0.84 -13.98
C ASP A 19 0.07 2.38 -14.04
N LEU A 20 0.88 3.09 -13.24
CA LEU A 20 0.97 4.56 -13.29
C LEU A 20 1.54 5.05 -14.63
N GLU A 21 2.55 4.37 -15.14
CA GLU A 21 3.15 4.67 -16.45
C GLU A 21 2.16 4.38 -17.58
N LEU A 22 1.47 3.24 -17.52
CA LEU A 22 0.49 2.83 -18.52
C LEU A 22 -0.68 3.81 -18.61
N ILE A 23 -1.21 4.28 -17.48
CA ILE A 23 -2.30 5.25 -17.50
C ILE A 23 -1.85 6.61 -18.03
N ASP A 24 -0.59 7.00 -17.82
CA ASP A 24 -0.04 8.23 -18.40
C ASP A 24 0.10 8.12 -19.92
N VAL A 25 0.67 7.01 -20.42
CA VAL A 25 0.75 6.72 -21.87
C VAL A 25 -0.64 6.77 -22.50
N PHE A 26 -1.62 6.12 -21.88
CA PHE A 26 -3.00 6.12 -22.37
C PHE A 26 -3.60 7.54 -22.37
N ALA A 27 -3.39 8.32 -21.33
CA ALA A 27 -3.84 9.72 -21.25
C ALA A 27 -3.22 10.59 -22.34
N GLN A 28 -1.91 10.45 -22.59
CA GLN A 28 -1.23 11.18 -23.66
C GLN A 28 -1.83 10.85 -25.03
N SER A 29 -2.11 9.57 -25.33
CA SER A 29 -2.76 9.18 -26.58
C SER A 29 -4.18 9.73 -26.72
N VAL A 30 -4.92 9.90 -25.62
CA VAL A 30 -6.21 10.59 -25.63
C VAL A 30 -6.03 12.08 -25.95
N TYR A 31 -5.10 12.77 -25.29
CA TYR A 31 -4.88 14.21 -25.48
C TYR A 31 -4.33 14.55 -26.88
N LYS A 32 -3.51 13.67 -27.45
CA LYS A 32 -3.01 13.76 -28.83
C LYS A 32 -4.03 13.35 -29.89
N ASN A 33 -5.26 12.99 -29.49
CA ASN A 33 -6.34 12.51 -30.35
C ASN A 33 -6.03 11.22 -31.13
N GLU A 34 -5.01 10.45 -30.75
CA GLU A 34 -4.61 9.19 -31.40
C GLU A 34 -5.71 8.12 -31.24
N LEU A 35 -6.45 8.20 -30.13
CA LEU A 35 -7.58 7.33 -29.81
C LEU A 35 -8.94 7.91 -30.21
N THR A 36 -9.00 9.01 -30.97
CA THR A 36 -10.27 9.55 -31.46
C THR A 36 -10.73 8.76 -32.70
N PRO A 37 -12.00 8.28 -32.77
CA PRO A 37 -12.52 7.65 -33.98
C PRO A 37 -12.60 8.62 -35.15
N ARG A 38 -12.38 8.12 -36.38
CA ARG A 38 -12.49 8.94 -37.60
C ARG A 38 -13.91 9.43 -37.89
N ASP A 39 -14.92 8.64 -37.53
CA ASP A 39 -16.33 9.00 -37.71
C ASP A 39 -16.87 9.93 -36.61
N GLY A 40 -16.09 10.14 -35.54
CA GLY A 40 -16.46 10.98 -34.41
C GLY A 40 -17.68 10.49 -33.61
N LYS A 41 -18.17 9.26 -33.82
CA LYS A 41 -19.42 8.78 -33.19
C LYS A 41 -19.23 8.22 -31.79
N LEU A 42 -18.07 7.65 -31.50
CA LEU A 42 -17.78 6.97 -30.23
C LEU A 42 -16.76 7.73 -29.40
N ILE A 43 -16.77 7.48 -28.09
CA ILE A 43 -15.83 8.14 -27.16
C ILE A 43 -14.37 7.85 -27.52
N LEU A 44 -14.02 6.61 -27.93
CA LEU A 44 -12.66 6.18 -28.29
C LEU A 44 -12.66 5.19 -29.47
N ARG A 45 -11.57 5.14 -30.23
CA ARG A 45 -11.37 4.45 -31.52
C ARG A 45 -11.64 2.94 -31.50
N HIS A 46 -11.53 2.30 -30.35
CA HIS A 46 -11.68 0.84 -30.18
C HIS A 46 -12.91 0.45 -29.35
N VAL A 47 -13.84 1.38 -29.13
CA VAL A 47 -15.10 1.07 -28.47
C VAL A 47 -15.97 0.21 -29.38
N ASN A 48 -16.36 -0.97 -28.92
CA ASN A 48 -17.36 -1.81 -29.57
C ASN A 48 -18.70 -1.62 -28.84
N PRO A 49 -19.76 -1.09 -29.49
CA PRO A 49 -21.04 -0.82 -28.83
C PRO A 49 -21.76 -2.05 -28.24
N GLU A 50 -21.56 -3.24 -28.80
CA GLU A 50 -22.16 -4.47 -28.30
C GLU A 50 -21.51 -4.91 -26.99
N LYS A 51 -20.18 -4.74 -26.88
CA LYS A 51 -19.38 -5.13 -25.71
C LYS A 51 -19.28 -4.01 -24.65
N HIS A 52 -19.17 -2.76 -25.08
CA HIS A 52 -18.83 -1.60 -24.25
C HIS A 52 -20.01 -0.62 -24.15
N LYS A 53 -21.21 -1.14 -23.84
CA LYS A 53 -22.49 -0.39 -23.83
C LYS A 53 -22.40 0.95 -23.09
N THR A 54 -21.81 0.97 -21.90
CA THR A 54 -21.68 2.19 -21.08
C THR A 54 -20.73 3.22 -21.69
N LEU A 55 -19.62 2.79 -22.31
CA LEU A 55 -18.68 3.70 -22.97
C LEU A 55 -19.24 4.23 -24.30
N ALA A 56 -19.97 3.41 -25.04
CA ALA A 56 -20.61 3.80 -26.28
C ALA A 56 -21.66 4.92 -26.09
N ASN A 57 -22.27 4.97 -24.91
CA ASN A 57 -23.25 6.01 -24.55
C ASN A 57 -22.62 7.33 -24.05
N ARG A 58 -21.29 7.42 -23.92
CA ARG A 58 -20.62 8.66 -23.49
C ARG A 58 -20.55 9.68 -24.63
N THR A 59 -20.65 10.96 -24.28
CA THR A 59 -20.50 12.07 -25.22
C THR A 59 -19.18 12.01 -25.99
N SER A 60 -19.26 11.82 -27.31
CA SER A 60 -18.09 11.82 -28.20
C SER A 60 -17.59 13.24 -28.44
N SER A 61 -16.82 13.77 -27.50
CA SER A 61 -16.15 15.06 -27.62
C SER A 61 -14.75 15.00 -27.00
N HIS A 62 -13.90 15.98 -27.32
CA HIS A 62 -12.60 16.10 -26.68
C HIS A 62 -12.76 16.25 -25.15
N GLY A 63 -13.69 17.09 -24.70
CA GLY A 63 -14.02 17.23 -23.28
C GLY A 63 -14.49 15.92 -22.64
N GLY A 64 -15.36 15.16 -23.31
CA GLY A 64 -15.83 13.86 -22.82
C GLY A 64 -14.70 12.84 -22.68
N ARG A 65 -13.77 12.81 -23.64
CA ARG A 65 -12.57 11.96 -23.59
C ARG A 65 -11.64 12.36 -22.45
N SER A 66 -11.39 13.66 -22.28
CA SER A 66 -10.58 14.19 -21.19
C SER A 66 -11.17 13.86 -19.82
N VAL A 67 -12.50 13.98 -19.65
CA VAL A 67 -13.17 13.57 -18.41
C VAL A 67 -13.03 12.06 -18.17
N ALA A 68 -13.20 11.24 -19.22
CA ALA A 68 -13.10 9.80 -19.11
C ALA A 68 -11.72 9.34 -18.63
N VAL A 69 -10.65 9.88 -19.22
CA VAL A 69 -9.28 9.50 -18.86
C VAL A 69 -8.85 10.09 -17.52
N SER A 70 -9.25 11.32 -17.19
CA SER A 70 -9.00 11.93 -15.88
C SER A 70 -9.66 11.13 -14.75
N HIS A 71 -10.87 10.64 -14.97
CA HIS A 71 -11.55 9.76 -14.00
C HIS A 71 -10.79 8.44 -13.81
N LEU A 72 -10.37 7.79 -14.90
CA LEU A 72 -9.57 6.56 -14.82
C LEU A 72 -8.24 6.79 -14.08
N LYS A 73 -7.53 7.88 -14.41
CA LYS A 73 -6.27 8.28 -13.75
C LYS A 73 -6.45 8.49 -12.25
N LYS A 74 -7.53 9.19 -11.83
CA LYS A 74 -7.87 9.35 -10.40
C LYS A 74 -8.08 8.00 -9.71
N ASN A 75 -8.76 7.05 -10.35
CA ASN A 75 -8.99 5.72 -9.77
C ASN A 75 -7.70 4.91 -9.65
N VAL A 76 -6.84 4.92 -10.66
CA VAL A 76 -5.53 4.25 -10.61
C VAL A 76 -4.69 4.83 -9.46
N TYR A 77 -4.67 6.15 -9.31
CA TYR A 77 -3.95 6.81 -8.21
C TYR A 77 -4.50 6.45 -6.83
N GLY A 78 -5.81 6.37 -6.69
CA GLY A 78 -6.45 5.92 -5.45
C GLY A 78 -6.15 4.46 -5.13
N SER A 79 -6.18 3.56 -6.13
CA SER A 79 -5.81 2.15 -5.95
C SER A 79 -4.35 2.02 -5.54
N TYR A 80 -3.44 2.70 -6.23
CA TYR A 80 -2.01 2.64 -5.95
C TYR A 80 -1.69 2.91 -4.46
N ILE A 81 -2.28 3.95 -3.87
CA ILE A 81 -2.05 4.28 -2.44
C ILE A 81 -2.59 3.17 -1.52
N LYS A 82 -3.74 2.57 -1.86
CA LYS A 82 -4.33 1.47 -1.10
C LYS A 82 -3.47 0.22 -1.19
N ASP A 83 -3.09 -0.16 -2.41
CA ASP A 83 -2.30 -1.36 -2.70
C ASP A 83 -0.89 -1.24 -2.08
N LEU A 84 -0.28 -0.05 -2.12
CA LEU A 84 1.00 0.22 -1.47
C LEU A 84 0.94 -0.01 0.04
N PHE A 85 -0.13 0.41 0.71
CA PHE A 85 -0.33 0.19 2.14
C PHE A 85 -0.54 -1.29 2.48
N GLU A 86 -1.33 -2.00 1.67
CA GLU A 86 -1.53 -3.45 1.85
C GLU A 86 -0.21 -4.21 1.75
N GLU A 87 0.68 -3.81 0.84
CA GLU A 87 2.04 -4.38 0.76
C GLU A 87 2.90 -4.05 2.00
N VAL A 88 2.71 -2.89 2.64
CA VAL A 88 3.37 -2.56 3.93
C VAL A 88 2.87 -3.51 5.03
N GLU A 89 1.55 -3.71 5.14
CA GLU A 89 1.00 -4.64 6.14
C GLU A 89 1.52 -6.06 5.93
N LEU A 90 1.52 -6.54 4.68
CA LEU A 90 2.04 -7.85 4.31
C LEU A 90 3.54 -7.98 4.59
N TYR A 91 4.32 -6.93 4.35
CA TYR A 91 5.73 -6.88 4.72
C TYR A 91 5.89 -7.05 6.25
N LEU A 92 5.17 -6.27 7.05
CA LEU A 92 5.26 -6.31 8.52
C LEU A 92 4.85 -7.68 9.07
N ILE A 93 3.79 -8.29 8.53
CA ILE A 93 3.36 -9.65 8.89
C ILE A 93 4.47 -10.67 8.61
N ASP A 94 5.12 -10.58 7.45
CA ASP A 94 6.20 -11.50 7.08
C ASP A 94 7.45 -11.30 7.93
N ILE A 95 7.78 -10.07 8.32
CA ILE A 95 8.85 -9.80 9.27
C ILE A 95 8.51 -10.42 10.63
N LEU A 96 7.31 -10.22 11.15
CA LEU A 96 6.89 -10.86 12.40
C LEU A 96 6.98 -12.39 12.31
N ALA A 97 6.61 -12.99 11.19
CA ALA A 97 6.77 -14.42 10.95
C ALA A 97 8.24 -14.85 10.92
N ALA A 98 9.12 -14.11 10.25
CA ALA A 98 10.55 -14.39 10.23
C ALA A 98 11.15 -14.32 11.65
N VAL A 99 10.71 -13.35 12.45
CA VAL A 99 11.19 -13.17 13.83
C VAL A 99 10.76 -14.30 14.76
N THR A 100 9.57 -14.89 14.60
CA THR A 100 9.17 -16.07 15.40
C THR A 100 10.12 -17.26 15.23
N ALA A 101 10.89 -17.29 14.14
CA ALA A 101 11.89 -18.30 13.85
C ALA A 101 13.33 -17.86 14.21
N SER A 102 13.48 -16.76 14.96
CA SER A 102 14.75 -16.21 15.44
C SER A 102 14.86 -16.28 16.97
N ASP A 103 15.96 -15.80 17.54
CA ASP A 103 16.26 -15.87 18.99
C ASP A 103 15.44 -14.88 19.86
N ILE A 104 14.39 -14.23 19.31
CA ILE A 104 13.53 -13.32 20.08
C ILE A 104 12.62 -14.11 21.02
N THR A 105 12.56 -13.70 22.29
CA THR A 105 11.70 -14.35 23.28
C THR A 105 10.21 -14.15 22.94
N PRO A 106 9.37 -15.20 23.09
CA PRO A 106 7.93 -15.08 22.87
C PRO A 106 7.27 -13.95 23.67
N ASP A 107 7.72 -13.73 24.91
CA ASP A 107 7.22 -12.65 25.77
C ASP A 107 7.47 -11.25 25.17
N ARG A 108 8.59 -11.06 24.48
CA ARG A 108 8.90 -9.79 23.81
C ARG A 108 8.00 -9.58 22.59
N LEU A 109 7.81 -10.63 21.79
CA LEU A 109 7.02 -10.58 20.56
C LEU A 109 5.52 -10.41 20.86
N VAL A 110 4.96 -11.29 21.70
CA VAL A 110 3.54 -11.33 22.05
C VAL A 110 3.20 -10.25 23.08
N GLY A 111 4.08 -10.02 24.06
CA GLY A 111 3.82 -9.09 25.16
C GLY A 111 2.57 -9.51 25.95
N GLN A 112 1.71 -8.52 26.26
CA GLN A 112 0.47 -8.74 27.01
C GLN A 112 -0.70 -9.21 26.14
N HIS A 113 -0.50 -9.41 24.83
CA HIS A 113 -1.59 -9.74 23.92
C HIS A 113 -2.03 -11.19 24.09
N LYS A 114 -3.27 -11.42 24.51
CA LYS A 114 -3.91 -12.74 24.46
C LYS A 114 -4.60 -12.94 23.11
N ILE A 115 -4.27 -14.05 22.45
CA ILE A 115 -4.87 -14.47 21.18
C ILE A 115 -5.50 -15.85 21.41
N SER A 116 -6.74 -16.03 20.96
CA SER A 116 -7.47 -17.30 21.00
C SER A 116 -7.66 -17.81 19.58
N PHE A 117 -7.53 -19.12 19.39
CA PHE A 117 -7.69 -19.78 18.10
C PHE A 117 -8.76 -20.86 18.16
N ASP A 118 -9.51 -21.04 17.08
CA ASP A 118 -10.30 -22.25 16.87
C ASP A 118 -9.37 -23.42 16.49
N ILE A 119 -9.63 -24.60 17.04
CA ILE A 119 -8.82 -25.79 16.77
C ILE A 119 -8.82 -26.12 15.26
N ASN A 120 -9.94 -25.91 14.56
CA ASN A 120 -10.02 -26.15 13.12
C ASN A 120 -9.11 -25.21 12.33
N ASP A 121 -8.89 -23.98 12.79
CA ASP A 121 -7.99 -23.05 12.11
C ASP A 121 -6.53 -23.49 12.22
N ILE A 122 -6.15 -24.05 13.37
CA ILE A 122 -4.82 -24.66 13.57
C ILE A 122 -4.67 -25.90 12.68
N LEU A 123 -5.67 -26.79 12.64
CA LEU A 123 -5.60 -28.01 11.83
C LEU A 123 -5.53 -27.72 10.32
N LYS A 124 -6.19 -26.66 9.85
CA LYS A 124 -6.14 -26.22 8.44
C LYS A 124 -4.78 -25.66 8.02
N CYS A 125 -3.91 -25.31 8.96
CA CYS A 125 -2.57 -24.78 8.63
C CYS A 125 -1.67 -25.82 7.96
N GLY A 126 -1.91 -27.11 8.18
CA GLY A 126 -1.22 -28.25 7.54
C GLY A 126 0.24 -28.47 8.01
N ASN A 127 0.99 -27.42 8.31
CA ASN A 127 2.37 -27.50 8.80
C ASN A 127 2.72 -26.32 9.73
N TRP A 128 3.92 -26.39 10.33
CA TRP A 128 4.38 -25.38 11.29
C TRP A 128 4.53 -23.98 10.68
N ASP A 129 5.00 -23.87 9.43
CA ASP A 129 5.10 -22.57 8.75
C ASP A 129 3.71 -21.93 8.53
N GLY A 130 2.68 -22.76 8.30
CA GLY A 130 1.28 -22.33 8.27
C GLY A 130 0.80 -21.78 9.62
N VAL A 131 1.14 -22.47 10.72
CA VAL A 131 0.81 -22.03 12.09
C VAL A 131 1.50 -20.70 12.42
N ILE A 132 2.79 -20.56 12.10
CA ILE A 132 3.53 -19.31 12.27
C ILE A 132 2.87 -18.16 11.51
N ARG A 133 2.47 -18.39 10.25
CA ARG A 133 1.79 -17.36 9.46
C ARG A 133 0.46 -16.93 10.08
N LEU A 134 -0.32 -17.89 10.57
CA LEU A 134 -1.58 -17.61 11.27
C LEU A 134 -1.33 -16.78 12.54
N LEU A 135 -0.33 -17.18 13.35
CA LEU A 135 0.06 -16.46 14.57
C LEU A 135 0.51 -15.02 14.29
N SER A 136 1.39 -14.83 13.31
CA SER A 136 1.91 -13.50 12.95
C SER A 136 0.81 -12.58 12.43
N LYS A 137 -0.13 -13.12 11.63
CA LYS A 137 -1.28 -12.36 11.15
C LYS A 137 -2.21 -11.94 12.29
N GLU A 138 -2.52 -12.84 13.22
CA GLU A 138 -3.36 -12.51 14.37
C GLU A 138 -2.67 -11.56 15.35
N LEU A 139 -1.37 -11.70 15.56
CA LEU A 139 -0.59 -10.76 16.36
C LEU A 139 -0.61 -9.37 15.72
N PHE A 140 -0.33 -9.28 14.42
CA PHE A 140 -0.40 -8.02 13.68
C PHE A 140 -1.78 -7.38 13.81
N ARG A 141 -2.85 -8.15 13.54
CA ARG A 141 -4.24 -7.70 13.68
C ARG A 141 -4.55 -7.22 15.10
N LYS A 142 -4.04 -7.93 16.12
CA LYS A 142 -4.24 -7.55 17.52
C LYS A 142 -3.54 -6.24 17.86
N ILE A 143 -2.29 -6.06 17.41
CA ILE A 143 -1.55 -4.80 17.56
C ILE A 143 -2.34 -3.70 16.85
N GLN A 144 -2.64 -3.87 15.55
CA GLN A 144 -3.38 -2.91 14.73
C GLN A 144 -4.70 -2.47 15.39
N ASN A 145 -5.50 -3.39 15.91
CA ASN A 145 -6.78 -3.08 16.58
C ASN A 145 -6.63 -2.31 17.90
N THR A 146 -5.46 -2.40 18.55
CA THR A 146 -5.18 -1.64 19.79
C THR A 146 -4.58 -0.27 19.53
N GLN A 147 -4.13 0.00 18.31
CA GLN A 147 -3.48 1.26 17.97
C GLN A 147 -4.48 2.27 17.41
N LYS A 148 -4.26 3.54 17.75
CA LYS A 148 -5.10 4.66 17.32
C LYS A 148 -4.77 5.17 15.91
N SER A 149 -3.60 4.82 15.37
CA SER A 149 -3.12 5.25 14.06
C SER A 149 -2.05 4.31 13.51
N THR A 150 -1.72 4.45 12.22
CA THR A 150 -0.66 3.66 11.57
C THR A 150 0.71 3.92 12.22
N LEU A 151 0.94 5.14 12.71
CA LEU A 151 2.18 5.53 13.38
C LEU A 151 2.46 4.63 14.58
N TYR A 152 1.46 4.48 15.46
CA TYR A 152 1.63 3.69 16.67
C TYR A 152 1.81 2.20 16.36
N LEU A 153 1.24 1.70 15.27
CA LEU A 153 1.46 0.32 14.80
C LEU A 153 2.93 0.12 14.42
N LEU A 154 3.48 1.02 13.60
CA LEU A 154 4.89 0.98 13.19
C LEU A 154 5.82 1.09 14.41
N GLU A 155 5.60 2.09 15.29
CA GLU A 155 6.39 2.28 16.50
C GLU A 155 6.30 1.09 17.48
N SER A 156 5.13 0.44 17.58
CA SER A 156 4.97 -0.76 18.40
C SER A 156 5.78 -1.93 17.86
N ILE A 157 5.81 -2.11 16.53
CA ILE A 157 6.62 -3.16 15.90
C ILE A 157 8.11 -2.86 16.09
N ASP A 158 8.54 -1.62 15.83
CA ASP A 158 9.92 -1.17 16.05
C ASP A 158 10.38 -1.45 17.50
N THR A 159 9.56 -1.09 18.49
CA THR A 159 9.84 -1.30 19.91
C THR A 159 9.90 -2.79 20.27
N LYS A 160 8.90 -3.57 19.82
CA LYS A 160 8.84 -5.02 20.07
C LYS A 160 10.05 -5.75 19.50
N LEU A 161 10.54 -5.31 18.35
CA LEU A 161 11.62 -5.96 17.62
C LEU A 161 13.01 -5.36 17.88
N ASP A 162 13.13 -4.28 18.65
CA ASP A 162 14.39 -3.55 18.87
C ASP A 162 15.06 -3.03 17.58
N LEU A 163 14.25 -2.60 16.60
CA LEU A 163 14.83 -2.26 15.29
C LEU A 163 15.60 -0.93 15.35
N GLY A 164 15.15 0.03 16.15
CA GLY A 164 15.73 1.37 16.18
C GLY A 164 15.56 2.05 14.82
N ALA A 165 14.40 1.88 14.20
CA ALA A 165 14.06 2.48 12.91
C ALA A 165 14.09 4.02 12.99
N ASP A 166 14.51 4.64 11.89
CA ASP A 166 14.67 6.10 11.83
C ASP A 166 13.30 6.79 11.90
N LYS A 167 13.07 7.50 13.02
CA LYS A 167 11.82 8.22 13.29
C LYS A 167 11.53 9.31 12.25
N THR A 168 12.56 9.83 11.59
CA THR A 168 12.41 10.79 10.49
C THR A 168 11.74 10.13 9.30
N VAL A 169 12.25 8.96 8.88
CA VAL A 169 11.69 8.20 7.76
C VAL A 169 10.24 7.78 8.03
N ILE A 170 9.94 7.35 9.27
CA ILE A 170 8.56 7.07 9.69
C ILE A 170 7.68 8.30 9.51
N ARG A 171 8.08 9.45 10.07
CA ARG A 171 7.31 10.69 10.00
C ARG A 171 7.05 11.15 8.57
N GLU A 172 8.03 11.02 7.68
CA GLU A 172 7.86 11.40 6.27
C GLU A 172 6.90 10.50 5.49
N ALA A 173 6.75 9.23 5.89
CA ALA A 173 5.80 8.29 5.26
C ALA A 173 4.38 8.45 5.81
N MET A 174 4.22 8.94 7.04
CA MET A 174 2.93 9.02 7.73
C MET A 174 1.79 9.69 6.97
N PRO A 175 1.97 10.87 6.32
CA PRO A 175 0.88 11.51 5.59
C PRO A 175 0.25 10.59 4.53
N TYR A 176 1.06 9.76 3.88
CA TYR A 176 0.61 8.86 2.82
C TYR A 176 -0.05 7.59 3.35
N LEU A 177 0.38 7.11 4.52
CA LEU A 177 -0.25 5.99 5.20
C LEU A 177 -1.63 6.39 5.76
N GLU A 178 -1.75 7.60 6.31
CA GLU A 178 -3.04 8.15 6.76
C GLU A 178 -3.95 8.52 5.58
N LEU A 179 -3.38 8.95 4.45
CA LEU A 179 -4.14 9.15 3.22
C LEU A 179 -4.89 7.88 2.79
N ARG A 180 -4.29 6.69 2.96
CA ARG A 180 -5.00 5.41 2.71
C ARG A 180 -6.22 5.25 3.61
N HIS A 181 -6.13 5.61 4.89
CA HIS A 181 -7.26 5.54 5.81
C HIS A 181 -8.45 6.37 5.29
N LEU A 182 -8.19 7.60 4.86
CA LEU A 182 -9.20 8.48 4.27
C LEU A 182 -9.77 7.93 2.97
N LEU A 183 -8.93 7.36 2.10
CA LEU A 183 -9.36 6.77 0.83
C LEU A 183 -10.23 5.52 0.98
N VAL A 184 -10.16 4.83 2.11
CA VAL A 184 -10.92 3.60 2.38
C VAL A 184 -12.18 3.88 3.20
N HIS A 185 -12.12 4.79 4.17
CA HIS A 185 -13.21 5.01 5.11
C HIS A 185 -14.05 6.26 4.85
N SER A 186 -13.50 7.24 4.13
CA SER A 186 -14.12 8.56 3.92
C SER A 186 -14.18 8.97 2.44
N ASP A 187 -14.07 8.01 1.51
CA ASP A 187 -13.98 8.25 0.06
C ASP A 187 -12.90 9.28 -0.34
N GLY A 188 -11.83 9.36 0.45
CA GLY A 188 -10.73 10.30 0.27
C GLY A 188 -11.01 11.73 0.73
N LYS A 189 -12.10 11.97 1.49
CA LYS A 189 -12.36 13.28 2.09
C LYS A 189 -11.41 13.54 3.25
N ALA A 190 -10.81 14.73 3.29
CA ALA A 190 -9.94 15.14 4.37
C ALA A 190 -10.77 15.42 5.64
N ASP A 191 -10.29 14.91 6.77
CA ASP A 191 -10.81 15.27 8.08
C ASP A 191 -9.95 16.37 8.73
N LYS A 192 -10.47 16.94 9.83
CA LYS A 192 -9.79 17.97 10.59
C LYS A 192 -8.39 17.55 11.07
N ASN A 193 -8.23 16.29 11.46
CA ASN A 193 -6.95 15.80 11.98
C ASN A 193 -5.90 15.77 10.87
N PHE A 194 -6.24 15.23 9.70
CA PHE A 194 -5.36 15.20 8.54
C PHE A 194 -4.95 16.60 8.09
N CYS A 195 -5.90 17.53 7.95
CA CYS A 195 -5.61 18.91 7.57
C CYS A 195 -4.70 19.63 8.58
N THR A 196 -4.85 19.32 9.87
CA THR A 196 -4.05 19.94 10.95
C THR A 196 -2.66 19.31 11.05
N SER A 197 -2.55 17.99 10.87
CA SER A 197 -1.29 17.25 10.97
C SER A 197 -0.40 17.41 9.71
N TYR A 198 -1.01 17.60 8.54
CA TYR A 198 -0.32 17.63 7.25
C TYR A 198 -0.76 18.84 6.39
N PRO A 199 -0.57 20.08 6.88
CA PRO A 199 -1.02 21.29 6.18
C PRO A 199 -0.36 21.44 4.78
N GLU A 200 0.80 20.85 4.55
CA GLU A 200 1.52 20.85 3.28
C GLU A 200 0.76 20.16 2.13
N PHE A 201 -0.22 19.30 2.45
CA PHE A 201 -1.11 18.71 1.44
C PHE A 201 -2.11 19.71 0.87
N GLY A 202 -2.30 20.87 1.51
CA GLY A 202 -3.28 21.87 1.10
C GLY A 202 -4.72 21.34 1.09
N ALA A 203 -4.99 20.32 1.92
CA ALA A 203 -6.30 19.70 2.00
C ALA A 203 -7.30 20.62 2.73
N ILE A 204 -8.56 20.54 2.31
CA ILE A 204 -9.67 21.30 2.92
C ILE A 204 -10.60 20.29 3.58
N GLU A 205 -10.97 20.54 4.84
CA GLU A 205 -11.85 19.65 5.60
C GLU A 205 -13.18 19.42 4.87
N GLY A 206 -13.58 18.15 4.75
CA GLY A 206 -14.79 17.73 4.04
C GLY A 206 -14.64 17.61 2.52
N GLU A 207 -13.56 18.13 1.93
CA GLU A 207 -13.27 18.02 0.51
C GLU A 207 -12.41 16.78 0.19
N GLY A 208 -12.55 16.28 -1.03
CA GLY A 208 -11.74 15.16 -1.52
C GLY A 208 -10.28 15.57 -1.73
N ILE A 209 -9.36 14.82 -1.13
CA ILE A 209 -7.92 15.05 -1.32
C ILE A 209 -7.56 14.86 -2.79
N LYS A 210 -6.84 15.84 -3.35
CA LYS A 210 -6.41 15.81 -4.74
C LYS A 210 -5.25 14.85 -4.92
N LEU A 211 -5.53 13.67 -5.47
CA LEU A 211 -4.50 12.72 -5.87
C LEU A 211 -3.86 13.16 -7.19
N THR A 212 -2.66 13.72 -7.13
CA THR A 212 -1.85 14.05 -8.30
C THR A 212 -0.73 13.03 -8.48
N PHE A 213 -0.03 13.09 -9.62
CA PHE A 213 1.13 12.22 -9.84
C PHE A 213 2.23 12.49 -8.80
N GLU A 214 2.42 13.74 -8.42
CA GLU A 214 3.40 14.16 -7.41
C GLU A 214 3.07 13.53 -6.05
N VAL A 215 1.79 13.56 -5.63
CA VAL A 215 1.34 12.92 -4.38
C VAL A 215 1.60 11.41 -4.41
N VAL A 216 1.26 10.74 -5.50
CA VAL A 216 1.45 9.28 -5.64
C VAL A 216 2.93 8.91 -5.70
N SER A 217 3.74 9.68 -6.43
CA SER A 217 5.19 9.47 -6.52
C SER A 217 5.86 9.73 -5.17
N ALA A 218 5.42 10.74 -4.42
CA ALA A 218 5.93 11.01 -3.10
C ALA A 218 5.55 9.89 -2.11
N ALA A 219 4.30 9.40 -2.17
CA ALA A 219 3.87 8.23 -1.40
C ALA A 219 4.77 7.02 -1.65
N ARG A 220 5.02 6.69 -2.93
CA ARG A 220 5.95 5.63 -3.31
C ARG A 220 7.31 5.84 -2.65
N THR A 221 7.94 6.99 -2.89
CA THR A 221 9.31 7.24 -2.42
C THR A 221 9.40 7.14 -0.90
N LYS A 222 8.48 7.77 -0.17
CA LYS A 222 8.52 7.82 1.30
C LYS A 222 8.17 6.47 1.94
N VAL A 223 7.17 5.76 1.41
CA VAL A 223 6.78 4.45 1.95
C VAL A 223 7.81 3.37 1.60
N VAL A 224 8.40 3.38 0.40
CA VAL A 224 9.50 2.46 0.07
C VAL A 224 10.69 2.71 0.98
N ALA A 225 11.09 3.98 1.19
CA ALA A 225 12.17 4.32 2.11
C ALA A 225 11.91 3.83 3.55
N LEU A 226 10.66 3.92 4.01
CA LEU A 226 10.25 3.36 5.31
C LEU A 226 10.47 1.85 5.38
N VAL A 227 9.98 1.09 4.40
CA VAL A 227 10.11 -0.37 4.39
C VAL A 227 11.58 -0.79 4.28
N GLU A 228 12.36 -0.11 3.43
CA GLU A 228 13.81 -0.34 3.31
C GLU A 228 14.56 -0.03 4.61
N ASN A 229 14.18 1.03 5.32
CA ASN A 229 14.77 1.36 6.62
C ASN A 229 14.49 0.25 7.65
N TYR A 230 13.23 -0.21 7.74
CA TYR A 230 12.87 -1.33 8.60
C TYR A 230 13.65 -2.60 8.25
N ASP A 231 13.74 -2.93 6.96
CA ASP A 231 14.45 -4.14 6.49
C ASP A 231 15.93 -4.08 6.86
N GLY A 232 16.56 -2.92 6.65
CA GLY A 232 17.95 -2.68 7.03
C GLY A 232 18.19 -2.88 8.53
N CYS A 233 17.26 -2.42 9.37
CA CYS A 233 17.34 -2.65 10.82
C CYS A 233 17.09 -4.12 11.19
N VAL A 234 16.14 -4.79 10.54
CA VAL A 234 15.88 -6.23 10.75
C VAL A 234 17.13 -7.05 10.45
N ILE A 235 17.75 -6.84 9.28
CA ILE A 235 18.96 -7.56 8.88
C ILE A 235 20.14 -7.29 9.83
N ARG A 236 20.24 -6.05 10.35
CA ARG A 236 21.33 -5.65 11.23
C ARG A 236 21.18 -6.21 12.64
N ASN A 237 19.97 -6.18 13.18
CA ASN A 237 19.73 -6.43 14.61
C ASN A 237 19.29 -7.87 14.88
N LEU A 238 18.73 -8.56 13.87
CA LEU A 238 18.12 -9.88 14.05
C LEU A 238 18.83 -10.95 13.24
N ARG A 239 19.03 -12.11 13.86
CA ARG A 239 19.57 -13.30 13.18
C ARG A 239 18.43 -14.12 12.58
N LEU A 240 18.09 -13.81 11.33
CA LEU A 240 17.03 -14.53 10.62
C LEU A 240 17.57 -15.81 9.97
N PRO A 241 16.77 -16.89 9.90
CA PRO A 241 17.10 -18.07 9.10
C PRO A 241 17.23 -17.76 7.61
N ASP A 242 18.14 -18.46 6.91
CA ASP A 242 18.40 -18.28 5.47
C ASP A 242 17.14 -18.37 4.60
N LYS A 243 16.15 -19.16 5.03
CA LYS A 243 14.87 -19.29 4.31
C LYS A 243 14.10 -17.96 4.20
N PHE A 244 14.39 -16.96 5.03
CA PHE A 244 13.79 -15.62 4.99
C PHE A 244 14.68 -14.56 4.35
N ILE A 245 15.91 -14.93 3.99
CA ILE A 245 16.90 -14.01 3.40
C ILE A 245 16.88 -14.14 1.88
N HIS A 246 16.98 -13.00 1.20
CA HIS A 246 17.24 -12.92 -0.22
C HIS A 246 18.64 -12.34 -0.45
N LEU A 247 19.50 -13.15 -1.07
CA LEU A 247 20.81 -12.73 -1.53
C LEU A 247 20.63 -12.11 -2.92
N LYS A 248 20.80 -10.77 -3.01
CA LYS A 248 20.90 -10.10 -4.31
C LYS A 248 22.09 -10.74 -5.05
N LYS A 249 21.81 -11.43 -6.16
CA LYS A 249 22.84 -11.90 -7.09
C LYS A 249 23.36 -10.73 -7.89
#